data_AF-A0A410TLF7-F1
#
_entry.id   AF-A0A410TLF7-F1
#
_cell.length_a   1.000
_cell.length_b   1.000
_cell.length_c   1.000
_cell.angle_alpha   90.00
_cell.angle_beta   90.00
_cell.angle_gamma   90.00
#
_symmetry.space_group_name_H-M   'P 1'
#
loop_
_entity.id
_entity.type
_entity.pdbx_description
1 polymer ?
#
loop_
_entity_poly.entity_id
_entity_poly.type
_entity_poly.pdbx_seq_one_letter_code
_entity_poly.pdbx_strand_id
1 'polypeptide(L)' 'MSDDSAPEAVAEESMQQAGGLGEIIPEPLMPAWNRVEKVQAFRRAHGQKYVGALELLTAFGLTAGYVWWLLIFLELL' A
#
# COMPACT_ATOMS: atom_id res chain seq x y z
N MET A 1 24.40 15.25 14.87
CA MET A 1 23.67 14.12 14.29
C MET A 1 22.84 14.66 13.14
N SER A 2 23.08 14.20 11.92
CA SER A 2 22.20 14.46 10.77
C SER A 2 21.19 13.32 10.73
N ASP A 3 19.90 13.62 10.89
CA ASP A 3 18.82 12.65 10.70
C ASP A 3 18.75 12.29 9.21
N ASP A 4 19.43 11.20 8.86
CA ASP A 4 19.45 10.60 7.53
C ASP A 4 18.35 9.53 7.39
N SER A 5 17.21 9.76 8.04
CA SER A 5 15.99 8.99 7.75
C SER A 5 15.47 9.50 6.41
N ALA A 6 15.91 8.87 5.33
CA ALA A 6 15.46 9.18 3.99
C ALA A 6 13.92 9.21 3.95
N PRO A 7 13.30 10.12 3.18
CA PRO A 7 11.86 10.35 3.23
C PRO A 7 11.04 9.07 2.98
N GLU A 8 11.59 8.11 2.24
CA GLU A 8 11.04 6.77 2.07
C GLU A 8 10.97 5.95 3.36
N ALA A 9 11.99 6.01 4.23
CA ALA A 9 12.04 5.29 5.50
C ALA A 9 11.03 5.88 6.51
N VAL A 10 10.90 7.21 6.53
CA VAL A 10 9.88 7.90 7.35
C VAL A 10 8.49 7.59 6.83
N ALA A 11 8.29 7.51 5.52
CA ALA A 11 7.01 7.14 4.92
C ALA A 11 6.66 5.67 5.23
N GLU A 12 7.63 4.77 5.18
CA GLU A 12 7.43 3.35 5.48
C GLU A 12 7.11 3.12 6.97
N GLU A 13 7.83 3.80 7.87
CA GLU A 13 7.53 3.82 9.30
C GLU A 13 6.14 4.43 9.57
N SER A 14 5.81 5.55 8.93
CA SER A 14 4.48 6.18 9.02
C SER A 14 3.35 5.29 8.50
N MET A 15 3.59 4.51 7.44
CA MET A 15 2.63 3.54 6.90
C MET A 15 2.43 2.35 7.86
N GLN A 16 3.48 1.93 8.56
CA GLN A 16 3.42 0.87 9.58
C GLN A 16 2.79 1.36 10.90
N GLN A 17 2.97 2.65 11.22
CA GLN A 17 2.47 3.35 12.41
C GLN A 17 1.13 4.06 12.20
N ALA A 18 0.54 4.01 11.00
CA ALA A 18 -0.79 4.56 10.74
C ALA A 18 -1.89 3.88 11.59
N GLY A 19 -1.61 2.72 12.21
CA GLY A 19 -2.51 2.05 13.14
C GLY A 19 -2.46 2.57 14.59
N GLY A 20 -1.54 3.49 14.90
CA GLY A 20 -1.38 4.11 16.23
C GLY A 20 -1.82 5.58 16.30
N LEU A 21 -2.36 6.14 15.22
CA LEU A 21 -2.79 7.55 15.14
C LEU A 21 -4.09 7.85 15.91
N GLY A 22 -4.71 6.86 16.56
CA GLY A 22 -5.91 7.08 17.39
C GLY A 22 -5.71 8.10 18.53
N GLU A 23 -4.46 8.32 18.95
CA GLU A 23 -4.10 9.29 19.99
C GLU A 23 -4.05 10.75 19.50
N ILE A 24 -3.96 10.97 18.18
CA ILE A 24 -3.81 12.30 17.56
C ILE A 24 -5.10 12.72 16.81
N ILE A 25 -6.04 11.79 16.60
CA ILE A 25 -7.30 12.05 15.89
C ILE A 25 -8.26 12.80 16.82
N PRO A 26 -8.76 13.99 16.44
CA PRO A 26 -9.74 14.71 17.24
C PRO A 26 -11.07 13.93 17.31
N GLU A 27 -11.75 13.95 18.46
CA GLU A 27 -12.98 13.18 18.73
C GLU A 27 -14.06 13.20 17.62
N PRO A 28 -14.31 14.31 16.89
CA PRO A 28 -15.29 14.33 15.80
C PRO A 28 -14.93 13.41 14.62
N LEU A 29 -13.65 13.10 14.44
CA LEU A 29 -13.13 12.26 13.37
C LEU A 29 -12.96 10.79 13.78
N MET A 30 -13.11 10.47 15.07
CA MET A 30 -13.12 9.09 15.59
C MET A 30 -14.06 8.13 14.85
N PRO A 31 -15.28 8.52 14.43
CA PRO A 31 -16.16 7.61 13.71
C PRO A 31 -15.59 7.18 12.35
N ALA A 32 -14.94 8.12 11.64
CA ALA A 32 -14.28 7.86 10.37
C ALA A 32 -12.97 7.08 10.58
N TRP A 33 -12.21 7.45 11.62
CA TRP A 33 -10.96 6.80 12.00
C TRP A 33 -11.15 5.33 12.37
N ASN A 34 -12.19 4.99 13.16
CA ASN A 34 -12.55 3.61 13.50
C ASN A 34 -12.78 2.73 12.26
N ARG A 35 -13.16 3.33 11.13
CA ARG A 35 -13.35 2.61 9.87
C ARG A 35 -12.03 2.36 9.16
N VAL A 36 -11.14 3.35 9.15
CA VAL A 36 -9.78 3.24 8.64
C VAL A 36 -8.97 2.23 9.44
N GLU A 37 -9.08 2.27 10.77
CA GLU A 37 -8.42 1.34 11.68
C GLU A 37 -8.87 -0.11 11.43
N LYS A 38 -10.15 -0.36 11.18
CA LYS A 38 -10.65 -1.69 10.79
C LYS A 38 -10.03 -2.19 9.48
N VAL A 39 -9.88 -1.31 8.48
CA VAL A 39 -9.24 -1.66 7.20
C VAL A 39 -7.74 -1.89 7.39
N GLN A 40 -7.07 -1.11 8.23
CA GLN A 40 -5.66 -1.32 8.55
C GLN A 40 -5.44 -2.58 9.39
N ALA A 41 -6.31 -2.88 10.36
CA ALA A 41 -6.28 -4.10 11.14
C ALA A 41 -6.50 -5.32 10.25
N PHE A 42 -7.43 -5.24 9.29
CA PHE A 42 -7.61 -6.24 8.25
C PHE A 42 -6.35 -6.41 7.39
N ARG A 43 -5.71 -5.32 6.95
CA ARG A 43 -4.44 -5.36 6.23
C ARG A 43 -3.31 -5.94 7.09
N ARG A 44 -3.27 -5.68 8.40
CA ARG A 44 -2.26 -6.24 9.29
C ARG A 44 -2.45 -7.75 9.49
N ALA A 45 -3.70 -8.21 9.59
CA ALA A 45 -4.04 -9.62 9.79
C ALA A 45 -3.98 -10.45 8.49
N HIS A 46 -4.37 -9.87 7.35
CA HIS A 46 -4.55 -10.59 6.08
C HIS A 46 -3.64 -10.09 4.95
N GLY A 47 -2.85 -9.05 5.19
CA GLY A 47 -2.00 -8.41 4.19
C GLY A 47 -0.96 -9.34 3.58
N GLN A 48 -0.32 -10.17 4.40
CA GLN A 48 0.70 -11.10 3.92
C GLN A 48 0.20 -12.15 2.92
N LYS A 49 -1.07 -12.58 3.01
CA LYS A 49 -1.59 -13.65 2.14
C LYS A 49 -2.55 -13.15 1.08
N TYR A 50 -3.52 -12.31 1.42
CA TYR A 50 -4.59 -11.93 0.49
C TYR A 50 -4.25 -10.66 -0.29
N VAL A 51 -3.71 -9.64 0.39
CA VAL A 51 -3.28 -8.41 -0.30
C VAL A 51 -2.08 -8.71 -1.18
N GLY A 52 -1.09 -9.45 -0.68
CA GLY A 52 0.06 -9.88 -1.49
C GLY A 52 -0.32 -10.70 -2.72
N ALA A 53 -1.33 -11.59 -2.62
CA ALA A 53 -1.81 -12.33 -3.78
C ALA A 53 -2.47 -11.43 -4.84
N LEU A 54 -3.26 -10.43 -4.42
CA LEU A 54 -3.86 -9.45 -5.32
C LEU A 54 -2.83 -8.52 -5.95
N GLU A 55 -1.83 -8.11 -5.19
CA GLU A 55 -0.68 -7.34 -5.70
C GLU A 55 0.08 -8.13 -6.75
N LEU A 56 0.36 -9.41 -6.50
CA LEU A 56 1.01 -10.30 -7.45
C LEU A 56 0.19 -10.45 -8.74
N LEU A 57 -1.12 -10.68 -8.62
CA LEU A 57 -2.02 -10.81 -9.78
C LEU A 57 -2.07 -9.52 -10.60
N THR A 58 -2.12 -8.37 -9.92
CA THR A 58 -2.07 -7.06 -10.56
C THR A 58 -0.74 -6.83 -11.27
N ALA A 59 0.38 -7.18 -10.62
CA ALA A 59 1.70 -7.10 -11.22
C ALA A 59 1.82 -7.99 -12.47
N PHE A 60 1.27 -9.20 -12.44
CA PHE A 60 1.20 -10.07 -13.62
C PHE A 60 0.36 -9.47 -14.75
N GLY A 61 -0.81 -8.93 -14.44
CA GLY A 61 -1.67 -8.28 -15.44
C GLY A 61 -0.98 -7.08 -16.10
N LEU A 62 -0.35 -6.22 -15.31
CA LEU A 62 0.42 -5.08 -15.81
C LEU A 62 1.61 -5.52 -16.66
N THR A 63 2.37 -6.52 -16.20
CA THR A 63 3.53 -7.05 -16.93
C THR A 63 3.11 -7.65 -18.27
N ALA A 64 2.07 -8.49 -18.27
CA ALA A 64 1.54 -9.10 -19.49
C ALA A 64 1.01 -8.05 -20.46
N GLY A 65 0.24 -7.07 -19.97
CA GLY A 65 -0.27 -5.97 -20.78
C GLY A 65 0.84 -5.11 -21.38
N TYR A 66 1.89 -4.82 -20.60
CA TYR A 66 3.05 -4.08 -21.07
C TYR A 66 3.82 -4.85 -22.14
N VAL A 67 4.13 -6.13 -21.92
CA VAL A 67 4.81 -6.98 -22.91
C VAL A 67 3.99 -7.08 -24.19
N TRP A 68 2.69 -7.30 -24.07
CA TRP A 68 1.78 -7.34 -25.21
C TRP A 68 1.80 -6.04 -26.02
N TRP A 69 1.67 -4.89 -25.34
CA TRP A 69 1.77 -3.58 -25.97
C TRP A 69 3.11 -3.39 -26.68
N LEU A 70 4.21 -3.86 -26.07
CA LEU A 70 5.56 -3.76 -26.62
C LEU A 70 5.71 -4.60 -27.90
N LEU A 71 5.12 -5.79 -27.95
CA LEU A 71 5.11 -6.63 -29.16
C LEU A 71 4.37 -5.95 -30.32
N ILE A 72 3.21 -5.33 -30.05
CA ILE A 72 2.47 -4.54 -31.05
C ILE A 72 3.29 -3.33 -31.50
N PHE A 73 3.85 -2.58 -30.55
CA PHE A 73 4.63 -1.38 -30.83
C PHE A 73 5.86 -1.67 -31.71
N LEU A 74 6.48 -2.84 -31.54
CA LEU A 74 7.61 -3.29 -32.34
C LEU A 74 7.21 -4.02 -33.63
N GLU A 75 5.92 -4.12 -33.95
CA GLU A 75 5.39 -4.87 -35.11
C GLU A 75 5.87 -6.34 -35.15
N LEU A 76 6.10 -6.93 -33.97
CA LEU A 76 6.45 -8.34 -33.83
C LEU A 76 5.22 -9.26 -33.81
N LEU A 77 4.04 -8.66 -33.66
CA LEU A 77 2.72 -9.27 -33.67
C LEU A 77 1.76 -8.41 -34.49
#